data_AF-A0A7Z1TSK0-F1
#
_entry.id   AF-A0A7Z1TSK0-F1
#
_cell.length_a   1.000
_cell.length_b   1.000
_cell.length_c   1.000
_cell.angle_alpha   90.00
_cell.angle_beta   90.00
_cell.angle_gamma   90.00
#
_symmetry.space_group_name_H-M   'P 1'
#
loop_
_entity.id
_entity.type
_entity.pdbx_description
1 polymer ?
#
loop_
_entity_poly.entity_id
_entity_poly.type
_entity_poly.pdbx_seq_one_letter_code
_entity_poly.pdbx_strand_id
1 'polypeptide(L)'
;MNSLLQYAYVQSRCNACGGTLDVTLLDMFMEYQVHREWQSPRPCVNCALANMQLMRVLPEELVTDLHRAWEKVAAAASASGVELRLGLPPQTA
;
A
#
# COMPACT_ATOMS: atom_id res chain seq x y z
N MET A 1 5.45 24.02 -10.68
CA MET A 1 5.44 24.86 -9.47
C MET A 1 5.92 24.01 -8.31
N ASN A 2 7.09 24.32 -7.75
CA ASN A 2 7.57 23.64 -6.53
C ASN A 2 6.70 24.10 -5.35
N SER A 3 5.96 23.18 -4.76
CA SER A 3 5.06 23.49 -3.63
C SER A 3 5.91 23.72 -2.38
N LEU A 4 5.67 24.80 -1.62
CA LEU A 4 6.36 25.04 -0.33
C LEU A 4 6.21 23.87 0.64
N LEU A 5 5.16 23.05 0.48
CA LEU A 5 4.90 21.85 1.28
C LEU A 5 5.99 20.78 1.14
N GLN A 6 6.74 20.76 0.02
CA GLN A 6 7.83 19.79 -0.18
C GLN A 6 9.10 20.14 0.62
N TYR A 7 9.14 21.32 1.24
CA TYR A 7 10.26 21.81 2.05
C TYR A 7 9.88 22.02 3.52
N ALA A 8 8.62 21.81 3.90
CA ALA A 8 8.14 21.92 5.27
C ALA A 8 8.07 20.52 5.89
N TYR A 9 8.77 20.31 7.00
CA TYR A 9 8.92 19.00 7.64
C TYR A 9 8.29 18.97 9.03
N VAL A 10 7.80 17.80 9.42
CA VAL A 10 7.39 17.48 10.79
C VAL A 10 8.01 16.16 11.25
N GLN A 11 8.28 16.04 12.54
CA GLN A 11 8.73 14.79 13.14
C GLN A 11 7.55 13.88 13.41
N SER A 12 7.60 12.67 12.85
CA SER A 12 6.63 11.60 13.07
C SER A 12 7.33 10.37 13.66
N ARG A 13 6.56 9.53 14.36
CA ARG A 13 7.06 8.26 14.91
C ARG A 13 6.67 7.09 14.00
N CYS A 14 7.63 6.22 13.74
CA CYS A 14 7.43 4.96 13.06
C CYS A 14 6.53 4.05 13.90
N ASN A 15 5.44 3.56 13.31
CA ASN A 15 4.53 2.63 13.99
C ASN A 15 5.12 1.22 14.17
N ALA A 16 6.18 0.86 13.43
CA ALA A 16 6.80 -0.46 13.49
C ALA A 16 7.95 -0.53 14.52
N CYS A 17 8.87 0.44 14.50
CA CYS A 17 10.07 0.42 15.36
C CYS A 17 10.12 1.55 16.39
N GLY A 18 9.16 2.46 16.40
CA GLY A 18 9.12 3.61 17.32
C GLY A 18 10.13 4.73 17.02
N GLY A 19 10.99 4.56 16.00
CA GLY A 19 11.98 5.55 15.60
C GLY A 19 11.36 6.83 15.03
N THR A 20 12.05 7.95 15.16
CA THR A 20 11.61 9.25 14.61
C THR A 20 12.02 9.38 13.14
N LEU A 21 11.14 9.93 12.32
CA LEU A 21 11.43 10.29 10.94
C LEU A 21 10.87 11.68 10.62
N ASP A 22 11.54 12.38 9.71
CA ASP A 22 11.04 13.62 9.15
C ASP A 22 10.13 13.32 7.96
N VAL A 23 8.96 13.96 7.94
CA VAL A 23 7.95 13.81 6.89
C VAL A 23 7.61 15.17 6.34
N THR A 24 7.53 15.31 5.01
CA THR A 24 7.11 16.58 4.42
C THR A 24 5.60 16.79 4.57
N LEU A 25 5.16 18.04 4.67
CA LEU A 25 3.72 18.35 4.63
C LEU A 25 3.08 17.92 3.31
N LEU A 26 3.86 17.86 2.23
CA LEU A 26 3.39 17.31 0.96
C LEU A 26 3.09 15.81 1.07
N ASP A 27 3.98 15.03 1.68
CA ASP A 27 3.77 13.59 1.88
C ASP A 27 2.52 13.35 2.73
N MET A 28 2.35 14.10 3.83
CA MET A 28 1.16 14.02 4.67
C MET A 28 -0.13 14.38 3.92
N PHE A 29 -0.08 15.43 3.10
CA PHE A 29 -1.22 15.82 2.29
C PHE A 29 -1.60 14.74 1.28
N MET A 30 -0.62 14.13 0.61
CA MET A 30 -0.85 13.02 -0.32
C MET A 30 -1.41 11.79 0.37
N GLU A 31 -0.86 11.40 1.53
CA GLU A 31 -1.38 10.30 2.35
C GLU A 31 -2.83 10.59 2.81
N TYR A 32 -3.14 11.82 3.22
CA TYR A 32 -4.51 12.22 3.57
C TYR A 32 -5.47 12.12 2.38
N GLN A 33 -5.04 12.50 1.16
CA GLN A 33 -5.89 12.34 -0.03
C GLN A 33 -6.25 10.86 -0.30
N VAL A 34 -5.33 9.94 0.00
CA VAL A 34 -5.51 8.49 -0.22
C VAL A 34 -6.33 7.85 0.91
N HIS A 35 -5.98 8.12 2.16
CA HIS A 35 -6.52 7.42 3.32
C HIS A 35 -7.60 8.20 4.08
N ARG A 36 -7.75 9.50 3.80
CA ARG A 36 -8.60 10.45 4.55
C ARG A 36 -8.29 10.53 6.05
N GLU A 37 -7.06 10.23 6.41
CA GLU A 37 -6.53 10.28 7.78
C GLU A 37 -5.32 11.22 7.85
N TRP A 38 -5.26 12.07 8.87
CA TRP A 38 -4.18 13.06 9.03
C TRP A 38 -2.88 12.48 9.61
N GLN A 39 -2.94 11.28 10.19
CA GLN A 39 -1.82 10.62 10.87
C GLN A 39 -1.87 9.11 10.65
N SER A 40 -1.93 8.66 9.39
CA SER A 40 -1.89 7.22 9.13
C SER A 40 -0.59 6.62 9.69
N PRO A 41 -0.67 5.51 10.46
CA PRO A 41 0.52 4.86 11.01
C PRO A 41 1.45 4.42 9.88
N ARG A 42 2.63 5.07 9.76
CA ARG A 42 3.59 4.78 8.69
C ARG A 42 4.90 4.19 9.19
N PRO A 43 5.45 3.16 8.52
CA PRO A 43 6.78 2.68 8.79
C PRO A 43 7.82 3.70 8.31
N CYS A 44 8.96 3.79 9.00
CA CYS A 44 10.09 4.57 8.50
C CYS A 44 10.67 3.94 7.23
N VAL A 45 11.49 4.69 6.48
CA VAL A 45 12.08 4.22 5.22
C VAL A 45 12.79 2.87 5.38
N ASN A 46 13.52 2.66 6.48
CA ASN A 46 14.19 1.38 6.74
C ASN A 46 13.21 0.21 6.92
N CYS A 47 12.12 0.41 7.69
CA CYS A 47 11.08 -0.59 7.89
C CYS A 47 10.26 -0.83 6.61
N ALA A 48 9.99 0.22 5.83
CA ALA A 48 9.32 0.12 4.54
C ALA A 48 10.18 -0.64 3.52
N LEU A 49 11.48 -0.37 3.48
CA LEU A 49 12.45 -1.08 2.63
C LEU A 49 12.56 -2.56 3.01
N ALA A 50 12.58 -2.89 4.30
CA ALA A 50 12.58 -4.29 4.75
C ALA A 50 11.33 -5.06 4.27
N ASN A 51 10.15 -4.43 4.35
CA ASN A 51 8.90 -5.01 3.83
C ASN A 51 8.92 -5.16 2.29
N MET A 52 9.47 -4.17 1.58
CA MET A 52 9.62 -4.27 0.11
C MET A 52 10.66 -5.31 -0.31
N GLN A 53 11.70 -5.53 0.49
CA GLN A 53 12.69 -6.59 0.24
C GLN A 53 12.06 -7.97 0.39
N LEU A 54 11.18 -8.21 1.36
CA LEU A 54 10.48 -9.49 1.51
C LEU A 54 9.63 -9.85 0.26
N MET A 55 8.98 -8.87 -0.37
CA MET A 55 8.24 -9.11 -1.63
C MET A 55 9.15 -9.40 -2.82
N ARG A 56 10.36 -8.82 -2.87
CA ARG A 56 11.36 -9.09 -3.93
C ARG A 56 12.02 -10.47 -3.84
N VAL A 57 11.82 -11.20 -2.74
CA VAL A 57 12.44 -12.52 -2.49
C VAL A 57 11.49 -13.68 -2.78
N LEU A 58 10.22 -13.42 -3.15
CA LEU A 58 9.34 -14.49 -3.59
C LEU A 58 9.82 -15.05 -4.94
N PRO A 59 10.14 -16.35 -5.03
CA PRO A 59 10.42 -17.02 -6.30
C PRO A 59 9.31 -16.76 -7.31
N GLU A 60 9.67 -16.46 -8.55
CA GLU A 60 8.74 -16.23 -9.66
C GLU A 60 7.74 -17.40 -9.83
N GLU A 61 8.21 -18.62 -9.59
CA GLU A 61 7.40 -19.84 -9.60
C GLU A 61 6.23 -19.77 -8.61
N LEU A 62 6.46 -19.30 -7.37
CA LEU A 62 5.41 -19.18 -6.35
C LEU A 62 4.40 -18.08 -6.70
N VAL A 63 4.86 -16.99 -7.31
CA VAL A 63 3.97 -15.91 -7.78
C VAL A 63 3.10 -16.41 -8.95
N THR A 64 3.69 -17.18 -9.85
CA THR A 64 3.01 -17.78 -11.01
C THR A 64 1.96 -18.79 -10.57
N ASP A 65 2.28 -19.64 -9.60
CA ASP A 65 1.35 -20.63 -9.06
C ASP A 65 0.18 -19.99 -8.32
N LEU A 66 0.46 -18.93 -7.53
CA LEU A 66 -0.59 -18.15 -6.88
C LEU A 66 -1.51 -17.48 -7.91
N HIS A 67 -0.96 -16.92 -8.98
CA HIS A 67 -1.74 -16.32 -10.06
C HIS A 67 -2.67 -17.35 -10.73
N ARG A 68 -2.14 -18.53 -11.11
CA ARG A 68 -2.94 -19.62 -11.69
C ARG A 68 -4.03 -20.12 -10.76
N ALA A 69 -3.76 -20.18 -9.46
CA ALA A 69 -4.78 -20.53 -8.48
C ALA A 69 -5.92 -19.51 -8.46
N TRP A 70 -5.59 -18.21 -8.51
CA TRP A 70 -6.58 -17.14 -8.58
C TRP A 70 -7.40 -17.15 -9.87
N GLU A 71 -6.79 -17.43 -11.03
CA GLU A 71 -7.52 -17.58 -12.29
C GLU A 71 -8.57 -18.70 -12.22
N LYS A 72 -8.23 -19.84 -11.60
CA LYS A 72 -9.18 -20.95 -11.40
C LYS A 72 -10.35 -20.54 -10.52
N VAL A 73 -10.09 -19.81 -9.44
CA VAL A 73 -11.15 -19.30 -8.54
C VAL A 73 -12.03 -18.30 -9.28
N ALA A 74 -11.44 -17.39 -10.06
CA ALA A 74 -12.19 -16.42 -10.86
C ALA A 74 -13.08 -17.10 -11.91
N ALA A 75 -12.56 -18.13 -12.59
CA ALA A 75 -13.32 -18.91 -13.56
C ALA A 75 -14.50 -19.66 -12.90
N ALA A 76 -14.28 -20.27 -11.73
CA ALA A 76 -15.33 -20.96 -10.98
C ALA A 76 -16.42 -19.99 -10.48
N ALA A 77 -16.01 -18.80 -10.00
CA ALA A 77 -16.94 -17.75 -9.61
C ALA A 77 -17.79 -17.30 -10.80
N SER A 78 -17.16 -17.01 -11.94
CA SER A 78 -17.85 -16.60 -13.17
C SER A 78 -18.84 -17.66 -13.67
N ALA A 79 -18.45 -18.94 -13.66
CA ALA A 79 -19.33 -20.06 -14.00
C ALA A 79 -20.54 -20.18 -13.04
N SER A 80 -20.41 -19.68 -11.82
CA SER A 80 -21.47 -19.65 -10.81
C SER A 80 -22.28 -18.35 -10.84
N GLY A 81 -22.05 -17.46 -11.81
CA GLY A 81 -22.71 -16.16 -11.91
C GLY A 81 -22.21 -15.10 -10.92
N VAL A 82 -21.05 -15.33 -10.29
CA VAL A 82 -20.42 -14.42 -9.33
C VAL A 82 -19.20 -13.76 -9.97
N GLU A 83 -19.14 -12.42 -9.94
CA GLU A 83 -17.95 -11.68 -10.39
C GLU A 83 -16.96 -11.53 -9.23
N LEU A 84 -15.78 -12.14 -9.35
CA LEU A 84 -14.70 -11.94 -8.40
C LEU A 84 -13.92 -10.66 -8.77
N ARG A 85 -13.98 -9.64 -7.90
CA ARG A 85 -13.19 -8.41 -8.03
C ARG A 85 -12.05 -8.39 -7.03
N LEU A 86 -10.82 -8.30 -7.53
CA LEU A 86 -9.62 -8.09 -6.71
C LEU A 86 -9.26 -6.60 -6.75
N GLY A 87 -9.52 -5.85 -5.67
CA GLY A 87 -9.27 -4.40 -5.61
C GLY A 87 -10.17 -3.68 -4.60
N LEU A 88 -10.05 -2.34 -4.55
CA LEU A 88 -10.88 -1.46 -3.70
C LEU A 88 -12.37 -1.77 -3.90
N PRO A 89 -13.17 -1.72 -2.81
CA PRO A 89 -14.59 -2.05 -2.87
C PRO A 89 -15.30 -1.20 -3.94
N PRO A 90 -16.38 -1.73 -4.54
CA PRO A 90 -17.14 -0.97 -5.53
C PRO A 90 -17.52 0.38 -4.92
N GLN A 91 -17.07 1.46 -5.55
CA GLN A 91 -17.54 2.79 -5.20
C GLN A 91 -19.02 2.82 -5.57
N THR A 92 -19.88 2.75 -4.56
CA THR A 92 -21.31 3.02 -4.73
C THR A 92 -21.44 4.46 -5.20
N ALA A 93 -22.00 4.63 -6.40
CA ALA A 93 -22.34 5.91 -7.01
C ALA A 93 -23.34 6.70 -6.16
#